data_AF-A0A3D2S164-F1
#
_entry.id   AF-A0A3D2S164-F1
#
_cell.length_a   1.000
_cell.length_b   1.000
_cell.length_c   1.000
_cell.angle_alpha   90.00
_cell.angle_beta   90.00
_cell.angle_gamma   90.00
#
_symmetry.space_group_name_H-M   'P 1'
#
loop_
_entity.id
_entity.type
_entity.pdbx_description
1 polymer ?
#
loop_
_entity_poly.entity_id
_entity_poly.type
_entity_poly.pdbx_seq_one_letter_code
_entity_poly.pdbx_strand_id
1 'polypeptide(L)'
;MKLHSAIQFAHDNETPWCYDLNQEKAISKNDRPPWNEIMGPLKPRGGPAGLVIYEGHIVAEWGNIERVDATFSATKSYIGLCAVLAFREGLINDFDDPVRDYKLCNSFESPQNKSITWRHLLQQTSEWEGVLWGKPDTVDHNRRIGIDIDDSQRGEKRRLRNPGCFWEYNDVRVNLASYCLTLLFEQALPDVLHKYIMDPIGATNSWEWYGYRNSFIEVNGRSIPSVSGGAHWG
;
A
#
# COMPACT_ATOMS: atom_id res chain seq x y z
N MET A 1 5.29 35.85 2.64
CA MET A 1 6.62 35.54 3.22
C MET A 1 6.77 34.09 3.65
N LYS A 2 5.94 33.54 4.56
CA LYS A 2 6.14 32.15 5.06
C LYS A 2 5.97 31.04 4.00
N LEU A 3 4.96 31.12 3.12
CA LEU A 3 4.74 30.10 2.08
C LEU A 3 5.88 30.07 1.05
N HIS A 4 6.34 31.23 0.60
CA HIS A 4 7.45 31.31 -0.35
C HIS A 4 8.73 30.67 0.21
N SER A 5 9.06 30.91 1.49
CA SER A 5 10.19 30.24 2.14
C SER A 5 10.02 28.72 2.24
N ALA A 6 8.80 28.22 2.48
CA ALA A 6 8.53 26.78 2.50
C ALA A 6 8.68 26.14 1.11
N ILE A 7 8.24 26.83 0.06
CA ILE A 7 8.40 26.38 -1.33
C ILE A 7 9.89 26.35 -1.70
N GLN A 8 10.63 27.41 -1.37
CA GLN A 8 12.08 27.46 -1.60
C GLN A 8 12.79 26.32 -0.85
N PHE A 9 12.40 26.05 0.40
CA PHE A 9 12.93 24.92 1.14
C PHE A 9 12.68 23.57 0.43
N ALA A 10 11.49 23.37 -0.15
CA ALA A 10 11.18 22.16 -0.91
C ALA A 10 12.05 22.00 -2.17
N HIS A 11 12.38 23.10 -2.85
CA HIS A 11 13.32 23.09 -3.98
C HIS A 11 14.76 22.81 -3.54
N ASP A 12 15.21 23.45 -2.45
CA ASP A 12 16.59 23.35 -1.97
C ASP A 12 16.88 21.99 -1.32
N ASN A 13 15.85 21.26 -0.90
CA ASN A 13 15.94 19.95 -0.24
C ASN A 13 15.32 18.83 -1.09
N GLU A 14 15.53 18.88 -2.40
CA GLU A 14 15.11 17.81 -3.28
C GLU A 14 15.79 16.48 -2.93
N THR A 15 15.09 15.36 -3.19
CA THR A 15 15.64 14.01 -2.97
C THR A 15 16.88 13.77 -3.84
N PRO A 16 17.94 13.14 -3.29
CA PRO A 16 19.09 12.72 -4.07
C PRO A 16 18.80 11.49 -4.95
N TRP A 17 17.57 10.98 -4.93
CA TRP A 17 17.17 9.81 -5.73
C TRP A 17 17.32 10.09 -7.22
N CYS A 18 17.77 9.08 -7.96
CA CYS A 18 17.89 9.20 -9.40
C CYS A 18 16.52 9.41 -10.06
N TYR A 19 16.54 10.07 -11.21
CA TYR A 19 15.32 10.33 -11.97
C TYR A 19 14.73 9.03 -12.54
N ASP A 20 15.57 8.11 -13.01
CA ASP A 20 15.14 6.77 -13.42
C ASP A 20 15.03 5.85 -12.20
N LEU A 21 13.81 5.67 -11.69
CA LEU A 21 13.56 4.85 -10.49
C LEU A 21 13.97 3.38 -10.67
N ASN A 22 14.14 2.87 -11.89
CA ASN A 22 14.67 1.51 -12.09
C ASN A 22 16.13 1.38 -11.64
N GLN A 23 16.85 2.49 -11.56
CA GLN A 23 18.23 2.56 -11.07
C GLN A 23 18.29 2.94 -9.58
N GLU A 24 17.14 3.23 -8.94
CA GLU A 24 17.09 3.72 -7.57
C GLU A 24 17.21 2.56 -6.58
N LYS A 25 18.43 2.34 -6.10
CA LYS A 25 18.71 1.26 -5.15
C LYS A 25 17.97 1.45 -3.82
N ALA A 26 17.65 2.69 -3.42
CA ALA A 26 16.97 2.96 -2.16
C ALA A 26 15.61 2.26 -2.05
N ILE A 27 14.98 1.92 -3.17
CA ILE A 27 13.67 1.27 -3.24
C ILE A 27 13.66 -0.12 -2.57
N SER A 28 14.72 -0.92 -2.75
CA SER A 28 14.77 -2.30 -2.24
C SER A 28 16.08 -2.65 -1.50
N LYS A 29 16.96 -1.67 -1.26
CA LYS A 29 18.30 -1.90 -0.66
C LYS A 29 18.28 -2.62 0.70
N ASN A 30 17.22 -2.45 1.49
CA ASN A 30 17.15 -3.00 2.85
C ASN A 30 16.55 -4.41 2.87
N ASP A 31 16.05 -4.90 1.74
CA ASP A 31 15.49 -6.24 1.67
C ASP A 31 16.59 -7.26 1.45
N ARG A 32 16.43 -8.41 2.11
CA ARG A 32 17.36 -9.52 1.97
C ARG A 32 17.09 -10.25 0.65
N PRO A 33 18.12 -10.59 -0.14
CA PRO A 33 17.95 -11.52 -1.25
C PRO A 33 17.32 -12.85 -0.79
N PRO A 34 16.44 -13.47 -1.60
CA PRO A 34 16.05 -13.08 -2.96
C PRO A 34 14.89 -12.06 -3.03
N TRP A 35 14.45 -11.50 -1.90
CA TRP A 35 13.22 -10.71 -1.79
C TRP A 35 13.39 -9.22 -2.12
N ASN A 36 14.60 -8.78 -2.47
CA ASN A 36 14.94 -7.41 -2.86
C ASN A 36 14.60 -7.07 -4.33
N GLU A 37 13.85 -7.95 -5.00
CA GLU A 37 13.35 -7.72 -6.34
C GLU A 37 12.13 -6.77 -6.34
N ILE A 38 12.14 -5.83 -7.29
CA ILE A 38 11.04 -4.92 -7.59
C ILE A 38 10.08 -5.63 -8.53
N MET A 39 8.81 -5.78 -8.13
CA MET A 39 7.81 -6.57 -8.89
C MET A 39 6.74 -5.73 -9.57
N GLY A 40 6.51 -4.51 -9.08
CA GLY A 40 5.56 -3.57 -9.67
C GLY A 40 6.24 -2.61 -10.67
N PRO A 41 5.45 -1.92 -11.50
CA PRO A 41 5.98 -1.01 -12.50
C PRO A 41 6.63 0.22 -11.86
N LEU A 42 7.72 0.67 -12.47
CA LEU A 42 8.37 1.94 -12.17
C LEU A 42 8.41 2.82 -13.42
N LYS A 43 8.35 4.13 -13.20
CA LYS A 43 8.56 5.13 -14.23
C LYS A 43 9.48 6.22 -13.71
N PRO A 44 10.14 7.00 -14.57
CA PRO A 44 10.99 8.10 -14.12
C PRO A 44 10.20 9.05 -13.21
N ARG A 45 10.80 9.53 -12.11
CA ARG A 45 10.17 10.49 -11.19
C ARG A 45 10.16 11.91 -11.77
N GLY A 46 9.27 12.76 -11.26
CA GLY A 46 9.30 14.21 -11.53
C GLY A 46 10.29 14.93 -10.62
N GLY A 47 10.47 16.22 -10.87
CA GLY A 47 11.08 17.13 -9.89
C GLY A 47 10.15 17.36 -8.68
N PRO A 48 10.56 18.20 -7.73
CA PRO A 48 9.77 18.46 -6.54
C PRO A 48 8.53 19.25 -6.95
N ALA A 49 7.37 18.72 -6.62
CA ALA A 49 6.08 19.34 -6.90
C ALA A 49 5.19 19.30 -5.67
N GLY A 50 4.30 20.27 -5.54
CA GLY A 50 3.33 20.28 -4.46
C GLY A 50 2.33 21.40 -4.55
N LEU A 51 1.31 21.28 -3.71
CA LEU A 51 0.13 22.13 -3.66
C LEU A 51 -0.24 22.37 -2.21
N VAL A 52 -0.60 23.60 -1.86
CA VAL A 52 -1.21 23.94 -0.57
C VAL A 52 -2.62 24.44 -0.81
N ILE A 53 -3.59 23.78 -0.20
CA ILE A 53 -4.99 24.16 -0.23
C ILE A 53 -5.39 24.68 1.15
N TYR A 54 -6.05 25.83 1.19
CA TYR A 54 -6.62 26.42 2.39
C TYR A 54 -8.05 26.88 2.10
N GLU A 55 -9.01 26.41 2.90
CA GLU A 55 -10.45 26.72 2.74
C GLU A 55 -10.96 26.49 1.31
N GLY A 56 -10.53 25.39 0.67
CA GLY A 56 -10.94 25.03 -0.69
C GLY A 56 -10.23 25.80 -1.81
N HIS A 57 -9.28 26.69 -1.48
CA HIS A 57 -8.53 27.47 -2.46
C HIS A 57 -7.08 27.04 -2.53
N ILE A 58 -6.53 26.98 -3.74
CA ILE A 58 -5.08 26.84 -3.95
C ILE A 58 -4.42 28.15 -3.52
N VAL A 59 -3.55 28.07 -2.51
CA VAL A 59 -2.82 29.23 -1.98
C VAL A 59 -1.32 29.20 -2.31
N ALA A 60 -0.83 28.06 -2.77
CA ALA A 60 0.52 27.89 -3.31
C ALA A 60 0.62 26.61 -4.15
N GLU A 61 1.42 26.66 -5.21
CA GLU A 61 1.81 25.52 -6.04
C GLU A 61 3.26 25.68 -6.50
N TRP A 62 3.93 24.56 -6.75
CA TRP A 62 5.28 24.55 -7.33
C TRP A 62 5.52 23.24 -8.09
N GLY A 63 6.44 23.28 -9.04
CA GLY A 63 6.74 22.13 -9.90
C GLY A 63 5.61 21.80 -10.87
N ASN A 64 5.63 20.58 -11.40
CA ASN A 64 4.61 20.08 -12.33
C ASN A 64 3.56 19.26 -11.56
N ILE A 65 2.52 19.92 -11.04
CA ILE A 65 1.45 19.29 -10.25
C ILE A 65 0.48 18.43 -11.07
N GLU A 66 0.47 18.58 -12.40
CA GLU A 66 -0.37 17.80 -13.32
C GLU A 66 0.26 16.43 -13.67
N ARG A 67 1.51 16.22 -13.27
CA ARG A 67 2.23 14.98 -13.53
C ARG A 67 1.77 13.90 -12.54
N VAL A 68 1.36 12.75 -13.08
CA VAL A 68 1.19 11.53 -12.29
C VAL A 68 2.57 11.01 -11.88
N ASP A 69 2.86 10.96 -10.58
CA ASP A 69 4.08 10.41 -9.99
C ASP A 69 3.79 9.12 -9.21
N ALA A 70 4.82 8.28 -9.00
CA ALA A 70 4.68 7.15 -8.09
C ALA A 70 4.54 7.68 -6.65
N THR A 71 3.43 7.38 -5.99
CA THR A 71 3.14 7.87 -4.64
C THR A 71 3.53 6.90 -3.53
N PHE A 72 4.11 5.75 -3.90
CA PHE A 72 4.61 4.74 -2.95
C PHE A 72 3.53 4.36 -1.92
N SER A 73 3.88 4.38 -0.64
CA SER A 73 3.02 3.94 0.45
C SER A 73 1.80 4.83 0.72
N ALA A 74 1.64 5.96 0.01
CA ALA A 74 0.37 6.68 0.04
C ALA A 74 -0.80 5.79 -0.45
N THR A 75 -0.54 4.78 -1.30
CA THR A 75 -1.59 3.87 -1.79
C THR A 75 -2.20 2.99 -0.71
N LYS A 76 -1.52 2.78 0.44
CA LYS A 76 -2.12 2.09 1.59
C LYS A 76 -3.38 2.79 2.11
N SER A 77 -3.42 4.13 2.01
CA SER A 77 -4.60 4.91 2.36
C SER A 77 -5.77 4.60 1.42
N TYR A 78 -5.53 4.32 0.14
CA TYR A 78 -6.58 3.92 -0.81
C TYR A 78 -7.13 2.52 -0.50
N ILE A 79 -6.29 1.59 -0.01
CA ILE A 79 -6.75 0.30 0.51
C ILE A 79 -7.70 0.52 1.71
N GLY A 80 -7.32 1.42 2.63
CA GLY A 80 -8.19 1.82 3.76
C GLY A 80 -9.52 2.40 3.29
N LEU A 81 -9.52 3.26 2.28
CA LEU A 81 -10.75 3.78 1.68
C LEU A 81 -11.60 2.67 1.05
N CYS A 82 -11.00 1.72 0.34
CA CYS A 82 -11.71 0.57 -0.22
C CYS A 82 -12.36 -0.29 0.87
N ALA A 83 -11.72 -0.46 2.04
CA ALA A 83 -12.32 -1.17 3.17
C ALA A 83 -13.52 -0.43 3.77
N VAL A 84 -13.46 0.90 3.89
CA VAL A 84 -14.60 1.72 4.32
C VAL A 84 -15.74 1.65 3.30
N LEU A 85 -15.43 1.63 2.00
CA LEU A 85 -16.43 1.41 0.95
C LEU A 85 -17.05 0.02 1.07
N ALA A 86 -16.25 -1.04 1.30
CA ALA A 86 -16.77 -2.40 1.47
C ALA A 86 -17.72 -2.48 2.68
N PHE A 87 -17.40 -1.81 3.78
CA PHE A 87 -18.30 -1.66 4.92
C PHE A 87 -19.59 -0.92 4.56
N ARG A 88 -19.49 0.22 3.86
CA ARG A 88 -20.66 1.01 3.42
C ARG A 88 -21.60 0.21 2.51
N GLU A 89 -21.05 -0.61 1.62
CA GLU A 89 -21.81 -1.47 0.71
C GLU A 89 -22.30 -2.78 1.37
N GLY A 90 -22.03 -2.99 2.67
CA GLY A 90 -22.45 -4.18 3.41
C GLY A 90 -21.65 -5.45 3.08
N LEU A 91 -20.49 -5.31 2.42
CA LEU A 91 -19.56 -6.42 2.15
C LEU A 91 -18.68 -6.74 3.36
N ILE A 92 -18.44 -5.75 4.24
CA ILE A 92 -17.88 -5.94 5.58
C ILE A 92 -18.97 -5.56 6.59
N ASN A 93 -19.31 -6.45 7.52
CA ASN A 93 -20.34 -6.20 8.54
C ASN A 93 -19.77 -5.46 9.74
N ASP A 94 -18.62 -5.91 10.26
CA ASP A 94 -17.86 -5.24 11.31
C ASP A 94 -16.35 -5.36 11.03
N PHE A 95 -15.58 -4.33 11.36
CA PHE A 95 -14.13 -4.39 11.26
C PHE A 95 -13.50 -5.33 12.30
N ASP A 96 -14.21 -5.65 13.38
CA ASP A 96 -13.79 -6.64 14.37
C ASP A 96 -14.17 -8.07 14.01
N ASP A 97 -14.85 -8.29 12.88
CA ASP A 97 -15.11 -9.64 12.38
C ASP A 97 -13.81 -10.34 11.97
N PRO A 98 -13.63 -11.63 12.29
CA PRO A 98 -12.57 -12.45 11.72
C PRO A 98 -12.68 -12.55 10.20
N VAL A 99 -11.61 -12.26 9.47
CA VAL A 99 -11.61 -12.27 8.00
C VAL A 99 -11.94 -13.66 7.43
N ARG A 100 -11.57 -14.73 8.15
CA ARG A 100 -11.92 -16.12 7.82
C ARG A 100 -13.42 -16.36 7.64
N ASP A 101 -14.27 -15.62 8.36
CA ASP A 101 -15.71 -15.88 8.37
C ASP A 101 -16.38 -15.42 7.08
N TYR A 102 -15.70 -14.56 6.32
CA TYR A 102 -16.08 -14.16 4.96
C TYR A 102 -15.73 -15.21 3.89
N LYS A 103 -14.99 -16.28 4.25
CA LYS A 103 -14.67 -17.43 3.39
C LYS A 103 -14.05 -17.07 2.03
N LEU A 104 -13.24 -16.02 2.02
CA LEU A 104 -12.63 -15.47 0.80
C LEU A 104 -11.49 -16.35 0.27
N CYS A 105 -10.65 -16.84 1.19
CA CYS A 105 -9.45 -17.62 0.86
C CYS A 105 -8.99 -18.42 2.08
N ASN A 106 -8.04 -19.35 1.85
CA ASN A 106 -7.51 -20.23 2.90
C ASN A 106 -6.38 -19.61 3.73
N SER A 107 -6.07 -18.32 3.54
CA SER A 107 -4.94 -17.63 4.22
C SER A 107 -5.12 -17.48 5.74
N PHE A 108 -6.30 -17.80 6.27
CA PHE A 108 -6.67 -17.60 7.68
C PHE A 108 -6.98 -18.91 8.43
N GLU A 109 -6.60 -20.07 7.89
CA GLU A 109 -6.93 -21.37 8.52
C GLU A 109 -5.97 -21.78 9.66
N SER A 110 -4.75 -21.22 9.69
CA SER A 110 -3.77 -21.58 10.72
C SER A 110 -4.19 -21.12 12.12
N PRO A 111 -3.70 -21.75 13.20
CA PRO A 111 -3.92 -21.27 14.56
C PRO A 111 -3.49 -19.83 14.80
N GLN A 112 -2.42 -19.38 14.13
CA GLN A 112 -1.91 -18.01 14.19
C GLN A 112 -2.85 -17.03 13.50
N ASN A 113 -3.39 -17.39 12.33
CA ASN A 113 -4.10 -16.45 11.46
C ASN A 113 -5.62 -16.41 11.71
N LYS A 114 -6.20 -17.46 12.31
CA LYS A 114 -7.67 -17.61 12.40
C LYS A 114 -8.41 -16.51 13.16
N SER A 115 -7.75 -15.80 14.07
CA SER A 115 -8.37 -14.70 14.83
C SER A 115 -8.04 -13.32 14.27
N ILE A 116 -7.45 -13.24 13.07
CA ILE A 116 -7.17 -11.96 12.42
C ILE A 116 -8.48 -11.35 11.93
N THR A 117 -8.69 -10.09 12.29
CA THR A 117 -9.86 -9.30 11.92
C THR A 117 -9.51 -8.31 10.82
N TRP A 118 -10.50 -7.68 10.21
CA TRP A 118 -10.26 -6.59 9.26
C TRP A 118 -9.48 -5.44 9.92
N ARG A 119 -9.83 -5.08 11.16
CA ARG A 119 -9.11 -4.07 11.95
C ARG A 119 -7.63 -4.41 12.06
N HIS A 120 -7.30 -5.66 12.38
CA HIS A 120 -5.92 -6.11 12.48
C HIS A 120 -5.14 -5.97 11.16
N LEU A 121 -5.75 -6.31 10.02
CA LEU A 121 -5.14 -6.10 8.70
C LEU A 121 -4.93 -4.62 8.39
N LEU A 122 -5.96 -3.79 8.59
CA LEU A 122 -5.98 -2.38 8.23
C LEU A 122 -5.10 -1.50 9.15
N GLN A 123 -4.83 -1.97 10.36
CA GLN A 123 -3.97 -1.27 11.32
C GLN A 123 -2.55 -1.84 11.39
N GLN A 124 -2.20 -2.79 10.52
CA GLN A 124 -0.88 -3.43 10.49
C GLN A 124 -0.49 -4.09 11.83
N THR A 125 -1.46 -4.73 12.48
CA THR A 125 -1.28 -5.47 13.73
C THR A 125 -1.65 -6.94 13.63
N SER A 126 -1.80 -7.46 12.42
CA SER A 126 -2.35 -8.79 12.21
C SER A 126 -1.48 -9.95 12.65
N GLU A 127 -0.16 -9.77 12.75
CA GLU A 127 0.75 -10.89 13.02
C GLU A 127 0.48 -12.08 12.07
N TRP A 128 0.05 -11.80 10.83
CA TRP A 128 -0.24 -12.83 9.84
C TRP A 128 1.04 -13.52 9.39
N GLU A 129 1.03 -14.85 9.36
CA GLU A 129 2.10 -15.68 8.78
C GLU A 129 1.70 -16.30 7.45
N GLY A 130 2.62 -16.33 6.50
CA GLY A 130 2.41 -17.02 5.23
C GLY A 130 3.18 -16.43 4.07
N VAL A 131 2.77 -16.80 2.85
CA VAL A 131 3.37 -16.32 1.59
C VAL A 131 2.27 -15.72 0.73
N LEU A 132 2.50 -14.51 0.22
CA LEU A 132 1.61 -13.86 -0.75
C LEU A 132 2.43 -13.39 -1.95
N TRP A 133 1.98 -13.70 -3.16
CA TRP A 133 2.67 -13.33 -4.41
C TRP A 133 4.14 -13.76 -4.45
N GLY A 134 4.46 -14.90 -3.84
CA GLY A 134 5.82 -15.46 -3.76
C GLY A 134 6.69 -14.85 -2.67
N LYS A 135 6.21 -13.88 -1.88
CA LYS A 135 6.96 -13.27 -0.78
C LYS A 135 6.43 -13.73 0.58
N PRO A 136 7.30 -14.24 1.48
CA PRO A 136 6.91 -14.62 2.83
C PRO A 136 6.72 -13.38 3.71
N ASP A 137 5.82 -13.43 4.69
CA ASP A 137 5.62 -12.34 5.66
C ASP A 137 6.91 -11.93 6.40
N THR A 138 7.85 -12.88 6.53
CA THR A 138 9.13 -12.64 7.20
C THR A 138 9.95 -11.50 6.59
N VAL A 139 9.72 -11.11 5.33
CA VAL A 139 10.42 -9.98 4.68
C VAL A 139 10.18 -8.65 5.41
N ASP A 140 9.04 -8.52 6.08
CA ASP A 140 8.65 -7.34 6.84
C ASP A 140 9.02 -7.44 8.33
N HIS A 141 9.49 -8.58 8.82
CA HIS A 141 9.83 -8.74 10.23
C HIS A 141 10.96 -7.82 10.66
N ASN A 142 10.78 -7.21 11.84
CA ASN A 142 11.69 -6.24 12.43
C ASN A 142 11.93 -4.98 11.58
N ARG A 143 11.08 -4.74 10.58
CA ARG A 143 11.17 -3.54 9.74
C ARG A 143 10.91 -2.29 10.58
N ARG A 144 11.78 -1.31 10.45
CA ARG A 144 11.64 -0.01 11.11
C ARG A 144 11.66 1.12 10.10
N ILE A 145 10.78 2.11 10.31
CA ILE A 145 10.65 3.29 9.44
C ILE A 145 10.98 4.54 10.24
N GLY A 146 11.92 5.33 9.75
CA GLY A 146 12.29 6.63 10.30
C GLY A 146 13.70 7.05 9.87
N ILE A 147 14.06 8.28 10.23
CA ILE A 147 15.39 8.85 9.94
C ILE A 147 16.38 8.26 10.95
N ASP A 148 17.56 7.83 10.48
CA ASP A 148 18.65 7.28 11.28
C ASP A 148 18.30 6.04 12.14
N ILE A 149 17.35 5.22 11.68
CA ILE A 149 16.99 3.98 12.37
C ILE A 149 17.81 2.80 11.83
N ASP A 150 18.30 1.97 12.76
CA ASP A 150 18.89 0.67 12.46
C ASP A 150 17.81 -0.34 12.02
N ASP A 151 17.81 -0.68 10.73
CA ASP A 151 16.94 -1.65 10.07
C ASP A 151 17.69 -2.95 9.73
N SER A 152 18.85 -3.22 10.36
CA SER A 152 19.71 -4.37 10.05
C SER A 152 19.07 -5.74 10.29
N GLN A 153 18.17 -5.82 11.26
CA GLN A 153 17.42 -7.04 11.60
C GLN A 153 16.21 -7.30 10.69
N ARG A 154 15.94 -6.39 9.73
CA ARG A 154 14.84 -6.56 8.77
C ARG A 154 14.96 -7.89 8.05
N GLY A 155 13.85 -8.61 7.95
CA GLY A 155 13.80 -9.92 7.29
C GLY A 155 14.13 -11.10 8.21
N GLU A 156 14.61 -10.86 9.44
CA GLU A 156 14.89 -11.94 10.39
C GLU A 156 13.60 -12.48 10.98
N LYS A 157 13.47 -13.81 10.96
CA LYS A 157 12.31 -14.47 11.53
C LYS A 157 12.25 -14.18 13.04
N ARG A 158 11.23 -13.42 13.45
CA ARG A 158 10.85 -13.26 14.85
C ARG A 158 9.73 -14.22 15.23
N ARG A 159 9.54 -14.42 16.53
CA ARG A 159 8.35 -15.08 17.06
C ARG A 159 7.15 -14.14 16.92
N LEU A 160 6.08 -14.61 16.30
CA LEU A 160 4.83 -13.87 16.22
C LEU A 160 4.13 -13.82 17.57
N ARG A 161 3.40 -12.72 17.79
CA ARG A 161 2.49 -12.51 18.90
C ARG A 161 1.06 -12.78 18.45
N ASN A 162 0.12 -12.64 19.36
CA ASN A 162 -1.30 -12.70 18.99
C ASN A 162 -1.65 -11.50 18.09
N PRO A 163 -2.55 -11.67 17.11
CA PRO A 163 -3.11 -10.56 16.36
C PRO A 163 -3.58 -9.42 17.28
N GLY A 164 -3.27 -8.19 16.93
CA GLY A 164 -3.57 -6.98 17.71
C GLY A 164 -2.52 -6.60 18.76
N CYS A 165 -1.57 -7.49 19.10
CA CYS A 165 -0.62 -7.27 20.20
C CYS A 165 0.74 -6.69 19.77
N PHE A 166 0.96 -6.48 18.48
CA PHE A 166 2.19 -5.91 17.95
C PHE A 166 1.88 -5.13 16.68
N TRP A 167 2.47 -3.94 16.56
CA TRP A 167 2.42 -3.15 15.35
C TRP A 167 3.79 -3.25 14.67
N GLU A 168 3.79 -3.54 13.38
CA GLU A 168 4.98 -3.38 12.55
C GLU A 168 4.60 -2.90 11.17
N TYR A 169 5.43 -1.99 10.64
CA TYR A 169 5.24 -1.54 9.28
C TYR A 169 5.49 -2.70 8.31
N ASN A 170 4.53 -3.02 7.45
CA ASN A 170 4.62 -4.14 6.54
C ASN A 170 3.93 -3.88 5.20
N ASP A 171 4.36 -4.57 4.13
CA ASP A 171 3.65 -4.56 2.85
C ASP A 171 2.99 -5.90 2.54
N VAL A 172 3.55 -7.05 2.92
CA VAL A 172 2.95 -8.36 2.61
C VAL A 172 1.53 -8.47 3.18
N ARG A 173 1.31 -8.03 4.43
CA ARG A 173 0.00 -8.14 5.08
C ARG A 173 -0.96 -7.02 4.66
N VAL A 174 -0.43 -5.88 4.20
CA VAL A 174 -1.25 -4.85 3.51
C VAL A 174 -1.71 -5.34 2.13
N ASN A 175 -0.83 -6.03 1.40
CA ASN A 175 -1.19 -6.66 0.13
C ASN A 175 -2.19 -7.81 0.34
N LEU A 176 -2.13 -8.51 1.48
CA LEU A 176 -3.16 -9.48 1.87
C LEU A 176 -4.53 -8.79 2.07
N ALA A 177 -4.56 -7.61 2.71
CA ALA A 177 -5.80 -6.83 2.82
C ALA A 177 -6.35 -6.43 1.45
N SER A 178 -5.48 -5.97 0.53
CA SER A 178 -5.85 -5.66 -0.86
C SER A 178 -6.43 -6.89 -1.57
N TYR A 179 -5.79 -8.05 -1.44
CA TYR A 179 -6.27 -9.31 -2.01
C TYR A 179 -7.67 -9.67 -1.47
N CYS A 180 -7.87 -9.64 -0.16
CA CYS A 180 -9.17 -9.94 0.45
C CYS A 180 -10.26 -8.95 0.01
N LEU A 181 -9.95 -7.66 -0.09
CA LEU A 181 -10.91 -6.66 -0.59
C LEU A 181 -11.24 -6.88 -2.07
N THR A 182 -10.26 -7.25 -2.90
CA THR A 182 -10.48 -7.58 -4.32
C THR A 182 -11.43 -8.78 -4.45
N LEU A 183 -11.29 -9.79 -3.59
CA LEU A 183 -12.22 -10.92 -3.53
C LEU A 183 -13.63 -10.51 -3.08
N LEU A 184 -13.75 -9.65 -2.05
CA LEU A 184 -15.05 -9.16 -1.58
C LEU A 184 -15.82 -8.38 -2.64
N PHE A 185 -15.13 -7.49 -3.35
CA PHE A 185 -15.76 -6.69 -4.40
C PHE A 185 -15.96 -7.47 -5.70
N GLU A 186 -15.28 -8.61 -5.86
CA GLU A 186 -15.20 -9.35 -7.12
C GLU A 186 -14.79 -8.46 -8.32
N GLN A 187 -14.00 -7.43 -8.03
CA GLN A 187 -13.62 -6.37 -8.95
C GLN A 187 -12.24 -5.80 -8.57
N ALA A 188 -11.50 -5.28 -9.55
CA ALA A 188 -10.24 -4.59 -9.31
C ALA A 188 -10.48 -3.34 -8.44
N LEU A 189 -9.68 -3.16 -7.38
CA LEU A 189 -9.82 -1.99 -6.50
C LEU A 189 -9.63 -0.63 -7.19
N PRO A 190 -8.84 -0.47 -8.26
CA PRO A 190 -8.83 0.77 -9.05
C PRO A 190 -10.21 1.13 -9.57
N ASP A 191 -10.99 0.17 -10.07
CA ASP A 191 -12.32 0.44 -10.59
C ASP A 191 -13.31 0.82 -9.48
N VAL A 192 -13.17 0.19 -8.30
CA VAL A 192 -13.92 0.55 -7.09
C VAL A 192 -13.60 1.99 -6.70
N LEU A 193 -12.33 2.37 -6.71
CA LEU A 193 -11.87 3.71 -6.38
C LEU A 193 -12.33 4.75 -7.40
N HIS A 194 -12.30 4.43 -8.69
CA HIS A 194 -12.89 5.23 -9.77
C HIS A 194 -14.35 5.54 -9.49
N LYS A 195 -15.17 4.48 -9.40
CA LYS A 195 -16.62 4.57 -9.28
C LYS A 195 -17.07 5.36 -8.05
N TYR A 196 -16.45 5.10 -6.90
CA TYR A 196 -16.97 5.59 -5.62
C TYR A 196 -16.26 6.82 -5.07
N ILE A 197 -15.08 7.17 -5.56
CA ILE A 197 -14.28 8.29 -5.03
C ILE A 197 -13.80 9.21 -6.13
N MET A 198 -13.00 8.72 -7.08
CA MET A 198 -12.27 9.57 -8.02
C MET A 198 -13.21 10.27 -9.01
N ASP A 199 -14.18 9.57 -9.61
CA ASP A 199 -15.13 10.20 -10.52
C ASP A 199 -16.05 11.20 -9.77
N PRO A 200 -16.61 10.86 -8.59
CA PRO A 200 -17.42 11.82 -7.81
C PRO A 200 -16.70 13.10 -7.38
N ILE A 201 -15.41 13.06 -7.09
CA ILE A 201 -14.63 14.26 -6.72
C ILE A 201 -14.09 15.01 -7.95
N GLY A 202 -14.34 14.51 -9.17
CA GLY A 202 -13.86 15.13 -10.40
C GLY A 202 -12.36 14.95 -10.64
N ALA A 203 -11.76 13.89 -10.12
CA ALA A 203 -10.36 13.57 -10.41
C ALA A 203 -10.16 13.24 -11.90
N THR A 204 -8.94 13.41 -12.39
CA THR A 204 -8.61 13.03 -13.77
C THR A 204 -8.59 11.50 -13.94
N ASN A 205 -8.65 11.04 -15.19
CA ASN A 205 -8.56 9.61 -15.53
C ASN A 205 -7.13 9.16 -15.86
N SER A 206 -6.12 9.96 -15.51
CA SER A 206 -4.71 9.69 -15.86
C SER A 206 -3.95 8.89 -14.83
N TRP A 207 -4.50 8.72 -13.62
CA TRP A 207 -3.86 7.94 -12.56
C TRP A 207 -4.00 6.44 -12.84
N GLU A 208 -3.06 5.68 -12.31
CA GLU A 208 -3.02 4.23 -12.49
C GLU A 208 -2.62 3.60 -11.16
N TRP A 209 -3.24 2.47 -10.80
CA TRP A 209 -2.90 1.74 -9.59
C TRP A 209 -2.71 0.26 -9.90
N TYR A 210 -1.45 -0.18 -9.79
CA TYR A 210 -1.01 -1.48 -10.24
C TYR A 210 -0.76 -2.47 -9.09
N GLY A 211 -0.97 -3.74 -9.41
CA GLY A 211 -0.39 -4.86 -8.66
C GLY A 211 1.01 -5.21 -9.15
N TYR A 212 1.42 -6.44 -8.87
CA TYR A 212 2.62 -7.07 -9.40
C TYR A 212 2.31 -7.93 -10.62
N ARG A 213 3.36 -8.26 -11.37
CA ARG A 213 3.29 -9.19 -12.51
C ARG A 213 2.64 -10.55 -12.21
N ASN A 214 2.63 -10.98 -10.94
CA ASN A 214 2.08 -12.26 -10.49
C ASN A 214 0.88 -12.12 -9.54
N SER A 215 0.32 -10.91 -9.36
CA SER A 215 -0.78 -10.66 -8.44
C SER A 215 -2.13 -10.57 -9.17
N PHE A 216 -2.49 -11.65 -9.85
CA PHE A 216 -3.78 -11.82 -10.50
C PHE A 216 -4.57 -12.93 -9.80
N ILE A 217 -5.87 -12.71 -9.65
CA ILE A 217 -6.80 -13.65 -9.01
C ILE A 217 -7.90 -14.03 -9.99
N GLU A 218 -8.32 -15.28 -9.95
CA GLU A 218 -9.46 -15.75 -10.73
C GLU A 218 -10.74 -15.56 -9.91
N VAL A 219 -11.65 -14.74 -10.43
CA VAL A 219 -12.96 -14.48 -9.84
C VAL A 219 -14.02 -14.60 -10.93
N ASN A 220 -14.97 -15.52 -10.77
CA ASN A 220 -16.05 -15.75 -11.73
C ASN A 220 -15.55 -15.94 -13.19
N GLY A 221 -14.44 -16.67 -13.35
CA GLY A 221 -13.81 -16.94 -14.65
C GLY A 221 -13.10 -15.74 -15.29
N ARG A 222 -12.84 -14.67 -14.52
CA ARG A 222 -12.09 -13.50 -14.95
C ARG A 222 -10.84 -13.35 -14.11
N SER A 223 -9.73 -13.03 -14.78
CA SER A 223 -8.48 -12.66 -14.13
C SER A 223 -8.52 -11.19 -13.72
N ILE A 224 -8.45 -10.92 -12.41
CA ILE A 224 -8.54 -9.59 -11.83
C ILE A 224 -7.22 -9.25 -11.12
N PRO A 225 -6.61 -8.07 -11.34
CA PRO A 225 -5.42 -7.68 -10.62
C PRO A 225 -5.72 -7.36 -9.14
N SER A 226 -4.97 -7.96 -8.23
CA SER A 226 -4.85 -7.52 -6.84
C SER A 226 -3.76 -6.46 -6.76
N VAL A 227 -4.14 -5.22 -6.46
CA VAL A 227 -3.22 -4.08 -6.42
C VAL A 227 -2.31 -4.11 -5.19
N SER A 228 -1.21 -3.37 -5.25
CA SER A 228 -0.23 -3.28 -4.16
C SER A 228 -0.41 -2.04 -3.27
N GLY A 229 -0.12 -2.17 -1.98
CA GLY A 229 -0.05 -1.05 -1.04
C GLY A 229 1.28 -0.27 -1.07
N GLY A 230 2.28 -0.76 -1.80
CA GLY A 230 3.61 -0.13 -1.94
C GLY A 230 3.91 0.37 -3.36
N ALA A 231 2.99 0.20 -4.31
CA ALA A 231 3.13 0.45 -5.75
C ALA A 231 4.14 -0.48 -6.48
N HIS A 232 5.35 -0.64 -5.96
CA HIS A 232 6.45 -1.35 -6.64
C HIS A 232 7.03 -2.51 -5.83
N TRP A 233 6.76 -2.55 -4.53
CA TRP A 233 7.33 -3.49 -3.56
C TRP A 233 6.24 -4.25 -2.83
N GLY A 234 6.46 -5.57 -2.75
CA GLY A 234 5.98 -6.38 -1.64
C GLY A 234 7.17 -6.83 -0.82
#